data_AF-M0M081-F1
#
_entry.id   AF-M0M081-F1
#
_cell.length_a   1.000
_cell.length_b   1.000
_cell.length_c   1.000
_cell.angle_alpha   90.00
_cell.angle_beta   90.00
_cell.angle_gamma   90.00
#
_symmetry.space_group_name_H-M   'P 1'
#
loop_
_entity.id
_entity.type
_entity.pdbx_description
1 polymer ?
#
loop_
_entity_poly.entity_id
_entity_poly.type
_entity_poly.pdbx_seq_one_letter_code
_entity_poly.pdbx_strand_id
1 'polypeptide(L)' 'MANINIDLDTDQFEDLRATKRRYGLTWKGMLIQAQRSLETEESTA' A
#
# COMPACT_ATOMS: atom_id res chain seq x y z
N MET A 1 -20.03 -3.74 4.20
CA MET A 1 -18.69 -3.48 3.63
C MET A 1 -17.76 -3.18 4.80
N ALA A 2 -16.57 -3.79 4.84
CA ALA A 2 -15.59 -3.50 5.88
C ALA A 2 -14.83 -2.21 5.51
N ASN A 3 -14.66 -1.31 6.47
CA ASN A 3 -13.84 -0.11 6.32
C ASN A 3 -12.46 -0.39 6.94
N ILE A 4 -11.40 -0.01 6.24
CA ILE A 4 -10.03 -0.07 6.75
C ILE A 4 -9.63 1.36 7.02
N ASN A 5 -9.27 1.65 8.28
CA ASN A 5 -8.69 2.91 8.67
C ASN A 5 -7.22 2.67 9.05
N ILE A 6 -6.32 3.51 8.55
CA ILE A 6 -4.89 3.38 8.78
C ILE A 6 -4.41 4.73 9.30
N ASP A 7 -3.88 4.74 10.51
CA ASP A 7 -3.26 5.92 11.09
C ASP A 7 -1.82 6.00 10.61
N LEU A 8 -1.47 7.15 10.02
CA LEU A 8 -0.16 7.43 9.45
C LEU A 8 0.33 8.76 9.99
N ASP A 9 1.63 8.87 10.23
CA ASP A 9 2.24 10.18 10.41
C ASP A 9 2.30 10.94 9.08
N THR A 10 2.67 12.23 9.15
CA THR A 10 2.69 13.11 7.96
C THR A 10 3.70 12.65 6.91
N ASP A 11 4.86 12.17 7.34
CA ASP A 11 5.94 11.78 6.44
C ASP A 11 5.56 10.48 5.68
N GLN A 12 5.03 9.49 6.41
CA GLN A 12 4.49 8.26 5.85
C GLN A 12 3.36 8.53 4.85
N PHE A 13 2.45 9.46 5.17
CA PHE A 13 1.37 9.84 4.27
C PHE A 13 1.91 10.43 2.96
N GLU A 14 2.86 11.35 3.04
CA GLU A 14 3.43 11.99 1.85
C GLU A 14 4.26 11.01 1.00
N ASP A 15 5.02 10.10 1.61
CA ASP A 15 5.74 9.03 0.89
C ASP A 15 4.79 8.09 0.14
N LEU A 16 3.71 7.67 0.80
CA LEU A 16 2.67 6.84 0.20
C LEU A 16 1.95 7.60 -0.93
N ARG A 17 1.68 8.90 -0.75
CA ARG A 17 1.07 9.77 -1.76
C ARG A 17 1.98 9.95 -2.97
N ALA A 18 3.28 10.14 -2.77
CA ALA A 18 4.27 10.24 -3.83
C ALA A 18 4.34 8.94 -4.64
N THR A 19 4.40 7.80 -3.94
CA THR A 19 4.39 6.46 -4.56
C THR A 19 3.12 6.24 -5.38
N LYS A 20 1.95 6.53 -4.80
CA LYS A 20 0.65 6.46 -5.48
C LYS A 20 0.68 7.24 -6.81
N ARG A 21 1.19 8.48 -6.77
CA ARG A 21 1.27 9.36 -7.95
C ARG A 21 2.25 8.83 -8.99
N ARG A 22 3.44 8.39 -8.57
CA ARG A 22 4.49 7.88 -9.45
C ARG A 22 4.03 6.70 -10.30
N TYR A 23 3.24 5.79 -9.73
CA TYR A 23 2.79 4.58 -10.40
C TYR A 23 1.34 4.65 -10.90
N GLY A 24 0.67 5.80 -10.78
CA GLY A 24 -0.71 5.96 -11.24
C GLY A 24 -1.72 5.10 -10.48
N LEU A 25 -1.46 4.79 -9.20
CA LEU A 25 -2.26 3.87 -8.40
C LEU A 25 -3.41 4.56 -7.64
N THR A 26 -4.32 3.73 -7.14
CA THR A 26 -5.27 4.09 -6.08
C THR A 26 -4.76 3.56 -4.73
N TRP A 27 -5.26 4.07 -3.60
CA TRP A 27 -4.93 3.54 -2.27
C TRP A 27 -5.25 2.04 -2.15
N LYS A 28 -6.43 1.63 -2.63
CA LYS A 28 -6.81 0.21 -2.73
C LYS A 28 -5.83 -0.59 -3.59
N GLY A 29 -5.43 -0.04 -4.74
CA GLY A 29 -4.45 -0.68 -5.62
C GLY A 29 -3.10 -0.88 -4.95
N MET A 30 -2.62 0.11 -4.18
CA MET A 30 -1.40 -0.03 -3.38
C MET A 30 -1.52 -1.12 -2.32
N LEU A 31 -2.63 -1.18 -1.57
CA LEU A 31 -2.82 -2.21 -0.55
C LEU A 31 -2.89 -3.63 -1.15
N ILE A 32 -3.58 -3.81 -2.28
CA ILE A 32 -3.62 -5.10 -2.99
C ILE A 32 -2.23 -5.49 -3.51
N GLN A 33 -1.46 -4.52 -4.03
CA GLN A 33 -0.11 -4.78 -4.50
C GLN A 33 0.82 -5.19 -3.34
N ALA A 34 0.73 -4.50 -2.20
CA ALA A 34 1.50 -4.83 -1.00
C ALA A 34 1.18 -6.24 -0.48
N GLN A 35 -0.11 -6.60 -0.42
CA GLN A 35 -0.53 -7.97 -0.05
C GLN A 35 0.13 -9.02 -0.94
N ARG A 36 0.07 -8.85 -2.27
CA ARG A 36 0.66 -9.79 -3.22
C ARG A 36 2.17 -9.91 -3.07
N SER A 37 2.85 -8.79 -2.81
CA SER A 37 4.30 -8.80 -2.57
C SER A 37 4.65 -9.63 -1.32
N LEU A 38 3.92 -9.44 -0.22
CA LEU A 38 4.14 -10.21 1.02
C LEU A 38 3.88 -11.72 0.82
N GLU A 39 2.80 -12.09 0.13
CA GLU A 39 2.50 -13.51 -0.18
C GLU A 39 3.58 -14.15 -1.09
N THR A 40 4.21 -13.36 -1.96
CA THR A 40 5.30 -13.82 -2.84
C THR A 40 6.58 -14.03 -2.05
N GLU A 41 6.90 -13.12 -1.13
CA GLU A 41 8.04 -13.25 -0.22
C GLU A 41 7.91 -14.50 0.66
N GLU A 42 6.73 -14.74 1.25
CA GLU A 42 6.45 -15.94 2.05
C GLU A 42 6.55 -17.25 1.24
N SER A 43 6.24 -17.23 -0.05
CA SER A 43 6.30 -18.42 -0.91
C SER A 43 7.73 -18.78 -1.36
N THR A 44 8.72 -17.91 -1.11
CA THR A 44 10.12 -18.10 -1.51
C THR A 44 11.08 -18.27 -0.33
N ALA A 45 10.55 -18.24 0.91
CA ALA A 45 11.27 -18.48 2.17
C ALA A 45 11.06 -19.91 2.68
#